data_AF-X0KZL0-F1
#
_entry.id   AF-X0KZL0-F1
#
_cell.length_a   1.000
_cell.length_b   1.000
_cell.length_c   1.000
_cell.angle_alpha   90.00
_cell.angle_beta   90.00
_cell.angle_gamma   90.00
#
_symmetry.space_group_name_H-M   'P 1'
#
loop_
_entity.id
_entity.type
_entity.pdbx_description
1 polymer ?
#
loop_
_entity_poly.entity_id
_entity_poly.type
_entity_poly.pdbx_seq_one_letter_code
_entity_poly.pdbx_strand_id
1 'polypeptide(L)'
;MAPITAVRADHTHWQCMTKANGDFCPVNNMFRHGRDKEGRAIRKPVRKCPGCNQVRGQGTKALRSDWNEIGTLEAYTARGEEIWVYTKLPDINADGPIVDRTVEEFTEGDVIYEEEADGSTANGN
;
A
#
# COMPACT_ATOMS: atom_id res chain seq x y z
N MET A 1 -1.02 5.37 -20.78
CA MET A 1 0.19 5.30 -19.94
C MET A 1 0.70 3.87 -19.95
N ALA A 2 2.01 3.66 -19.94
CA ALA A 2 2.59 2.31 -19.94
C ALA A 2 2.54 1.69 -18.53
N PRO A 3 2.47 0.35 -18.42
CA PRO A 3 2.62 -0.35 -17.14
C PRO A 3 4.02 -0.11 -16.55
N ILE A 4 4.12 -0.04 -15.22
CA ILE A 4 5.38 0.12 -14.50
C ILE A 4 5.48 -0.87 -13.34
N THR A 5 6.68 -1.37 -13.08
CA THR A 5 6.97 -2.24 -11.93
C THR A 5 7.31 -1.44 -10.66
N ALA A 6 7.75 -0.18 -10.83
CA ALA A 6 8.03 0.72 -9.73
C ALA A 6 6.74 1.41 -9.24
N VAL A 7 6.45 1.29 -7.95
CA VAL A 7 5.32 1.96 -7.32
C VAL A 7 5.58 3.47 -7.24
N ARG A 8 4.64 4.28 -7.71
CA ARG A 8 4.70 5.75 -7.62
C ARG A 8 4.64 6.25 -6.18
N ALA A 9 5.24 7.42 -5.93
CA ALA A 9 5.21 8.07 -4.62
C ALA A 9 3.78 8.41 -4.15
N ASP A 10 2.90 8.81 -5.08
CA ASP A 10 1.50 9.12 -4.77
C ASP A 10 0.57 7.90 -4.71
N HIS A 11 1.10 6.67 -4.84
CA HIS A 11 0.36 5.44 -4.61
C HIS A 11 0.50 5.02 -3.14
N THR A 12 -0.35 5.59 -2.29
CA THR A 12 -0.29 5.40 -0.83
C THR A 12 -1.24 4.32 -0.32
N HIS A 13 -2.28 3.98 -1.08
CA HIS A 13 -3.31 3.02 -0.67
C HIS A 13 -3.72 2.06 -1.79
N TRP A 14 -4.34 0.94 -1.43
CA TRP A 14 -4.91 -0.01 -2.38
C TRP A 14 -6.25 -0.59 -1.91
N GLN A 15 -7.17 -0.78 -2.86
CA GLN A 15 -8.48 -1.37 -2.62
C GLN A 15 -8.44 -2.89 -2.85
N CYS A 16 -8.70 -3.67 -1.81
CA CYS A 16 -8.91 -5.11 -1.98
C CYS A 16 -10.22 -5.36 -2.73
N MET A 17 -10.16 -6.12 -3.82
CA MET A 17 -11.34 -6.40 -4.67
C MET A 17 -12.17 -7.59 -4.20
N THR A 18 -11.77 -8.25 -3.12
CA THR A 18 -12.55 -9.32 -2.49
C THR A 18 -13.83 -8.72 -1.91
N LYS A 19 -14.96 -9.33 -2.26
CA LYS A 19 -16.26 -8.96 -1.70
C LYS A 19 -16.58 -9.87 -0.52
N ALA A 20 -16.99 -9.28 0.60
CA ALA A 20 -17.60 -9.97 1.72
C ALA A 20 -18.99 -9.36 1.91
N ASN A 21 -20.03 -10.20 1.91
CA ASN A 21 -21.43 -9.76 2.08
C ASN A 21 -21.93 -8.68 1.08
N GLY A 22 -21.36 -8.64 -0.12
CA GLY A 22 -21.73 -7.69 -1.18
C GLY A 22 -20.86 -6.44 -1.25
N ASP A 23 -20.14 -6.13 -0.17
CA ASP A 23 -19.25 -4.97 -0.08
C ASP A 23 -17.80 -5.36 -0.32
N PHE A 24 -17.02 -4.44 -0.88
CA PHE A 24 -15.57 -4.61 -0.97
C PHE A 24 -14.95 -4.55 0.43
N CYS A 25 -13.87 -5.31 0.62
CA CYS A 25 -13.03 -5.20 1.82
C CYS A 25 -12.52 -3.75 1.99
N PRO A 26 -12.06 -3.34 3.19
CA PRO A 26 -11.55 -1.98 3.36
C PRO A 26 -10.33 -1.70 2.46
N VAL A 27 -10.10 -0.42 2.20
CA VAL A 27 -8.85 0.07 1.64
C VAL A 27 -7.73 -0.16 2.65
N ASN A 28 -6.54 -0.40 2.12
CA ASN A 28 -5.38 -0.76 2.90
C ASN A 28 -4.24 0.17 2.51
N ASN A 29 -3.36 0.46 3.45
CA ASN A 29 -2.14 1.20 3.15
C ASN A 29 -1.28 0.40 2.19
N MET A 30 -0.59 1.07 1.27
CA MET A 30 0.32 0.44 0.33
C MET A 30 1.54 -0.14 1.05
N PHE A 31 2.03 0.62 2.03
CA PHE A 31 3.19 0.28 2.84
C PHE A 31 2.90 0.57 4.32
N ARG A 32 3.61 -0.13 5.20
CA ARG A 32 3.85 0.33 6.57
C ARG A 32 5.23 0.95 6.63
N HIS A 33 5.39 2.00 7.42
CA HIS A 33 6.64 2.75 7.53
C HIS A 33 7.31 2.56 8.89
N GLY A 34 8.62 2.75 8.94
CA GLY A 34 9.40 2.68 10.16
C GLY A 34 10.84 3.17 9.99
N ARG A 35 11.66 2.92 11.02
CA ARG A 35 13.12 3.07 10.98
C ARG A 35 13.79 1.75 11.34
N ASP A 36 14.90 1.46 10.68
CA ASP A 36 15.77 0.37 11.13
C ASP A 36 16.56 0.75 12.40
N LYS A 37 17.27 -0.21 12.97
CA LYS A 37 18.11 -0.01 14.17
C LYS A 37 19.18 1.08 14.02
N GLU A 38 19.56 1.44 12.80
CA GLU A 38 20.48 2.55 12.51
C GLU A 38 19.76 3.89 12.29
N GLY A 39 18.44 3.93 12.46
CA GLY A 39 17.61 5.12 12.33
C GLY A 39 17.26 5.48 10.87
N ARG A 40 17.51 4.59 9.90
CA ARG A 40 17.23 4.83 8.48
C ARG A 40 15.78 4.49 8.16
N ALA A 41 15.14 5.31 7.33
CA ALA A 41 13.75 5.08 6.95
C ALA A 41 13.59 3.79 6.13
N ILE A 42 12.65 2.94 6.56
CA ILE A 42 12.31 1.68 5.92
C ILE A 42 10.80 1.58 5.74
N ARG A 43 10.39 0.80 4.75
CA ARG A 43 8.97 0.50 4.51
C ARG A 43 8.76 -0.96 4.16
N LYS A 44 7.64 -1.52 4.60
CA LYS A 44 7.22 -2.90 4.30
C LYS A 44 5.95 -2.89 3.44
N PRO A 45 5.93 -3.53 2.26
CA PRO A 45 4.73 -3.62 1.44
C PRO A 45 3.60 -4.38 2.17
N VAL A 46 2.39 -3.80 2.18
CA VAL A 46 1.20 -4.49 2.71
C VAL A 46 0.53 -5.22 1.54
N ARG A 47 0.94 -6.47 1.33
CA ARG A 47 0.42 -7.30 0.22
C ARG A 47 -0.85 -8.06 0.56
N LYS A 48 -1.12 -8.31 1.84
CA LYS A 48 -2.32 -9.02 2.31
C LYS A 48 -3.30 -8.02 2.89
N CYS A 49 -4.57 -8.13 2.52
CA CYS A 49 -5.62 -7.33 3.13
C CYS A 49 -5.79 -7.78 4.59
N PRO A 50 -5.65 -6.91 5.61
CA PRO A 50 -5.84 -7.30 7.00
C PRO A 50 -7.28 -7.76 7.30
N GLY A 51 -8.27 -7.31 6.52
CA GLY A 51 -9.68 -7.68 6.70
C GLY A 51 -10.02 -9.10 6.25
N CYS A 52 -9.58 -9.51 5.05
CA CYS A 52 -9.93 -10.82 4.47
C CYS A 52 -8.75 -11.77 4.26
N ASN A 53 -7.54 -11.34 4.62
CA ASN A 53 -6.28 -12.06 4.47
C ASN A 53 -5.90 -12.47 3.04
N GLN A 54 -6.63 -11.97 2.03
CA GLN A 54 -6.33 -12.22 0.63
C GLN A 54 -5.10 -11.42 0.20
N VAL A 55 -4.24 -12.08 -0.58
CA VAL A 55 -3.13 -11.41 -1.24
C VAL A 55 -3.70 -10.51 -2.33
N ARG A 56 -3.10 -9.34 -2.47
CA ARG A 56 -3.36 -8.41 -3.56
C ARG A 56 -3.34 -9.14 -4.89
N GLY A 57 -4.38 -8.99 -5.68
CA GLY A 57 -4.54 -9.69 -6.95
C GLY A 57 -4.64 -8.73 -8.12
N GLN A 58 -4.55 -9.28 -9.34
CA GLN A 58 -4.89 -8.54 -10.55
C GLN A 58 -6.28 -7.88 -10.41
N GLY A 59 -6.40 -6.64 -10.87
CA GLY A 59 -7.60 -5.82 -10.71
C GLY A 59 -7.65 -4.99 -9.42
N THR A 60 -6.69 -5.16 -8.50
CA THR A 60 -6.55 -4.28 -7.32
C THR A 60 -6.42 -2.82 -7.75
N LYS A 61 -7.16 -1.91 -7.10
CA LYS A 61 -7.05 -0.47 -7.38
C LYS A 61 -5.90 0.16 -6.63
N ALA A 62 -5.14 1.01 -7.33
CA ALA A 62 -4.16 1.90 -6.76
C ALA A 62 -4.83 3.23 -6.41
N LEU A 63 -4.67 3.68 -5.18
CA LEU A 63 -5.29 4.89 -4.66
C LEU A 63 -4.24 5.86 -4.06
N ARG A 64 -4.59 7.14 -4.07
CA ARG A 64 -3.89 8.21 -3.34
C ARG A 64 -4.36 8.30 -1.88
N SER A 65 -3.78 9.24 -1.11
CA SER A 65 -4.15 9.50 0.28
C SER A 65 -5.56 10.09 0.42
N ASP A 66 -6.03 10.77 -0.62
CA ASP A 66 -7.39 11.27 -0.76
C ASP A 66 -8.36 10.22 -1.32
N TRP A 67 -7.96 8.95 -1.35
CA TRP A 67 -8.77 7.81 -1.79
C TRP A 67 -9.10 7.81 -3.29
N ASN A 68 -8.55 8.74 -4.08
CA ASN A 68 -8.76 8.77 -5.51
C ASN A 68 -8.04 7.62 -6.23
N GLU A 69 -8.77 6.88 -7.06
CA GLU A 69 -8.18 5.86 -7.94
C GLU A 69 -7.24 6.51 -8.95
N ILE A 70 -6.01 6.00 -9.02
CA ILE A 70 -4.96 6.46 -9.95
C ILE A 70 -4.46 5.35 -10.88
N GLY A 71 -4.86 4.11 -10.66
CA GLY A 71 -4.40 2.97 -11.45
C GLY A 71 -4.94 1.63 -10.98
N THR A 72 -4.44 0.56 -11.59
CA THR A 72 -4.82 -0.81 -11.30
C THR A 72 -3.62 -1.74 -11.40
N LEU A 73 -3.58 -2.79 -10.57
CA LEU A 73 -2.62 -3.89 -10.68
C LEU A 73 -3.00 -4.76 -11.87
N GLU A 74 -2.21 -4.71 -12.92
CA GLU A 74 -2.53 -5.38 -14.18
C GLU A 74 -2.00 -6.81 -14.22
N ALA A 75 -0.78 -7.01 -13.72
CA ALA A 75 -0.10 -8.30 -13.84
C ALA A 75 1.05 -8.43 -12.82
N TYR A 76 1.72 -9.57 -12.91
CA TYR A 76 2.98 -9.84 -12.22
C TYR A 76 4.06 -10.20 -13.23
N THR A 77 5.31 -9.82 -12.98
CA THR A 77 6.46 -10.34 -13.73
C THR A 77 6.66 -11.83 -13.42
N ALA A 78 7.47 -12.53 -14.23
CA ALA A 78 7.86 -13.91 -13.94
C ALA A 78 8.61 -14.08 -12.60
N ARG A 79 9.13 -12.98 -12.02
CA ARG A 79 9.79 -12.94 -10.71
C ARG A 79 8.83 -12.58 -9.57
N GLY A 80 7.54 -12.38 -9.87
CA GLY A 80 6.53 -12.02 -8.88
C GLY A 80 6.49 -10.53 -8.53
N GLU A 81 7.09 -9.66 -9.34
CA GLU A 81 7.00 -8.21 -9.14
C GLU A 81 5.67 -7.68 -9.69
N GLU A 82 5.02 -6.79 -8.96
CA GLU A 82 3.75 -6.20 -9.37
C GLU A 82 3.92 -5.27 -10.58
N ILE A 83 3.02 -5.35 -11.56
CA ILE A 83 2.98 -4.46 -12.72
C ILE A 83 1.73 -3.59 -12.62
N TRP A 84 1.92 -2.32 -12.32
CA TRP A 84 0.87 -1.33 -12.13
C TRP A 84 0.64 -0.51 -13.40
N VAL A 85 -0.61 -0.38 -13.83
CA VAL A 85 -1.03 0.54 -14.89
C VAL A 85 -1.68 1.74 -14.23
N TYR A 86 -1.02 2.89 -14.32
CA TYR A 86 -1.55 4.14 -13.83
C TYR A 86 -2.30 4.89 -14.93
N THR A 87 -3.47 5.42 -14.62
CA THR A 87 -4.37 6.10 -15.57
C THR A 87 -4.44 7.60 -15.34
N LYS A 88 -3.99 8.08 -14.17
CA LYS A 88 -3.92 9.51 -13.83
C LYS A 88 -2.46 9.98 -13.73
N LEU A 89 -2.24 11.27 -13.95
CA LEU A 89 -0.92 11.89 -13.75
C LEU A 89 -0.46 11.76 -12.29
N PRO A 90 0.87 11.72 -12.02
CA PRO A 90 1.42 11.85 -10.67
C PRO A 90 0.91 13.12 -9.99
N ASP A 91 0.63 13.03 -8.70
CA ASP A 91 0.48 14.25 -7.92
C ASP A 91 1.86 14.92 -7.80
N ILE A 92 2.00 16.11 -8.37
CA ILE A 92 3.26 16.87 -8.30
C ILE A 92 3.52 17.39 -6.88
N ASN A 93 2.52 17.34 -6.00
CA ASN A 93 2.62 17.74 -4.60
C ASN A 93 2.70 16.55 -3.64
N ALA A 94 2.68 15.30 -4.12
CA ALA A 94 3.01 14.17 -3.26
C ALA A 94 4.48 14.30 -2.86
N ASP A 95 4.74 14.33 -1.55
CA ASP A 95 6.04 14.58 -0.93
C ASP A 95 7.18 13.82 -1.62
N GLY A 96 7.90 14.50 -2.51
CA GLY A 96 9.14 14.08 -3.16
C GLY A 96 9.29 12.59 -3.53
N PRO A 97 10.52 12.12 -3.81
CA PRO A 97 10.78 10.69 -3.86
C PRO A 97 10.68 10.11 -2.45
N ILE A 98 9.84 9.08 -2.25
CA ILE A 98 9.88 8.26 -1.03
C ILE A 98 11.28 7.64 -0.93
N VAL A 99 12.09 8.12 0.01
CA VAL A 99 13.48 7.70 0.22
C VAL A 99 13.60 6.39 1.02
N ASP A 100 12.47 5.82 1.42
CA ASP A 100 12.42 4.65 2.27
C ASP A 100 12.96 3.41 1.53
N ARG A 101 13.86 2.70 2.20
CA ARG A 101 14.31 1.39 1.74
C ARG A 101 13.18 0.38 1.93
N THR A 102 12.77 -0.29 0.87
CA THR A 102 11.80 -1.39 0.96
C THR A 102 12.44 -2.61 1.61
N VAL A 103 11.80 -3.16 2.64
CA VAL A 103 12.19 -4.40 3.33
C VAL A 103 11.09 -5.46 3.16
N GLU A 104 11.49 -6.74 3.20
CA GLU A 104 10.52 -7.85 3.17
C GLU A 104 9.74 -7.95 4.47
N GLU A 105 10.41 -7.73 5.61
CA GLU A 105 9.82 -7.71 6.93
C GLU A 105 10.53 -6.72 7.87
N PHE A 106 9.82 -6.30 8.91
CA PHE A 106 10.42 -5.58 10.03
C PHE A 106 11.06 -6.60 10.97
N THR A 107 12.22 -6.26 11.51
CA THR A 107 13.05 -7.10 12.38
C THR A 107 13.12 -6.55 13.80
N GLU A 108 13.65 -7.35 14.72
CA GLU A 108 13.87 -6.91 16.10
C GLU A 108 14.78 -5.68 16.15
N GLY A 109 14.34 -4.63 16.85
CA GLY A 109 15.03 -3.35 16.93
C GLY A 109 14.58 -2.31 15.89
N ASP A 110 13.74 -2.68 14.93
CA ASP A 110 13.08 -1.71 14.04
C ASP A 110 11.96 -0.97 14.80
N VAL A 111 11.85 0.33 14.57
CA VAL A 111 10.78 1.16 15.11
C VAL A 111 9.72 1.33 14.04
N ILE A 112 8.54 0.73 14.24
CA ILE A 112 7.40 0.90 13.35
C ILE A 112 6.69 2.19 13.74
N TYR A 113 6.42 3.05 12.77
CA TYR A 113 5.49 4.14 13.02
C TYR A 113 4.09 3.53 13.00
N GLU A 114 3.46 3.46 14.17
CA GLU A 114 2.02 3.22 14.20
C GLU A 114 1.37 4.41 13.48
N GLU A 115 0.81 4.17 12.30
CA GLU A 115 -0.23 5.08 11.81
C GLU A 115 -1.33 5.01 12.85
N GLU A 116 -1.62 6.15 13.49
CA GLU A 116 -2.74 6.25 14.43
C GLU A 116 -3.91 5.52 13.79
N ALA A 117 -4.34 4.44 14.45
CA ALA A 117 -5.54 3.74 14.03
C ALA A 117 -6.63 4.79 13.99
N ASP A 118 -7.06 5.14 12.78
CA ASP A 118 -8.15 6.08 12.55
C ASP A 118 -9.29 5.65 13.48
N GLY A 119 -9.60 6.52 14.44
CA GLY A 119 -10.16 6.17 15.74
C GLY A 119 -11.42 5.32 15.66
N SER A 120 -11.26 4.00 15.67
CA SER A 120 -12.34 3.04 15.87
C SER A 120 -11.98 2.10 17.02
N THR A 121 -11.59 2.67 18.16
CA THR A 121 -12.02 2.09 19.44
C THR A 121 -13.51 2.37 19.60
N ALA A 122 -14.34 1.65 18.85
CA ALA A 122 -15.69 1.33 19.30
C ALA A 122 -15.55 0.30 20.43
N ASN A 123 -15.09 0.76 21.59
CA ASN A 123 -15.21 -0.02 22.81
C ASN A 123 -16.57 0.34 23.41
N GLY A 124 -17.55 -0.51 23.12
CA GLY A 124 -18.71 -0.62 23.99
C GLY A 124 -18.29 -1.24 25.31
N ASN A 125 -18.59 -0.57 26.42
CA ASN A 125 -19.38 -1.15 27.51
C ASN A 125 -19.94 -0.02 28.38
#